data_AF-A0A368G2W4-F1
#
_entry.id   AF-A0A368G2W4-F1
#
_cell.length_a   1.000
_cell.length_b   1.000
_cell.length_c   1.000
_cell.angle_alpha   90.00
_cell.angle_beta   90.00
_cell.angle_gamma   90.00
#
_symmetry.space_group_name_H-M   'P 1'
#
loop_
_entity.id
_entity.type
_entity.pdbx_description
1 polymer ?
#
loop_
_entity_poly.entity_id
_entity_poly.type
_entity_poly.pdbx_seq_one_letter_code
_entity_poly.pdbx_strand_id
1 'polypeptide(L)' 'MLATSLLLILQSLVFAQSPDPKPVTKPLIGSLLNFGRMGRCILGYSPIIYNNYGCWCGVGGSHEPVDEIDK' A
#
# COMPACT_ATOMS: atom_id res chain seq x y z
N MET A 1 -9.23 -38.05 11.37
CA MET A 1 -8.13 -37.26 10.79
C MET A 1 -8.61 -35.95 10.19
N LEU A 2 -9.58 -35.95 9.26
CA LEU A 2 -10.10 -34.70 8.68
C LEU A 2 -10.82 -33.78 9.72
N ALA A 3 -11.66 -34.37 10.58
CA ALA A 3 -12.41 -33.64 11.60
C ALA A 3 -11.50 -33.07 12.72
N THR A 4 -10.44 -33.78 13.07
CA THR A 4 -9.44 -33.32 14.05
C THR A 4 -8.61 -32.16 13.51
N SER A 5 -8.27 -32.17 12.21
CA SER A 5 -7.59 -31.06 11.56
C SER A 5 -8.46 -29.81 11.46
N LEU A 6 -9.78 -29.96 11.23
CA LEU A 6 -10.72 -28.84 11.17
C LEU A 6 -10.90 -28.15 12.54
N LEU A 7 -10.96 -28.93 13.63
CA LEU A 7 -11.04 -28.40 14.99
C LEU A 7 -9.79 -27.61 15.38
N LEU A 8 -8.60 -28.08 15.00
CA LEU A 8 -7.34 -27.39 15.29
C LEU A 8 -7.23 -26.04 14.56
N ILE A 9 -7.70 -25.98 13.30
CA ILE A 9 -7.75 -24.74 12.52
C ILE A 9 -8.71 -23.74 13.17
N LEU A 10 -9.89 -24.19 13.62
CA LEU A 10 -10.86 -23.33 14.31
C LEU A 10 -10.33 -22.78 15.65
N GLN A 11 -9.58 -23.58 16.42
CA GLN A 11 -8.97 -23.11 17.66
C GLN A 11 -7.85 -22.09 17.43
N SER A 12 -7.07 -22.23 16.34
CA SER A 12 -6.01 -21.27 16.01
C SER A 12 -6.55 -19.87 15.62
N LEU A 13 -7.75 -19.80 15.06
CA LEU A 13 -8.41 -18.53 14.71
C LEU A 13 -8.86 -17.74 15.94
N VAL A 14 -9.21 -18.43 17.03
CA VAL A 14 -9.63 -17.79 18.30
C VAL A 14 -8.44 -17.18 19.04
N PHE A 15 -7.23 -17.75 18.91
CA PHE A 15 -6.02 -17.23 19.55
C PHE A 15 -5.26 -16.18 18.70
N ALA A 16 -5.72 -15.85 17.49
CA ALA A 16 -5.06 -14.89 16.62
C ALA A 16 -5.36 -13.40 16.96
N GLN A 17 -6.32 -13.12 17.85
CA GLN A 17 -6.59 -11.76 18.34
C GLN A 17 -5.89 -11.52 19.67
N SER A 18 -4.63 -11.11 19.60
CA SER A 18 -3.93 -10.49 20.73
C SER A 18 -4.64 -9.17 21.09
N PRO A 19 -4.99 -8.93 22.36
CA PRO A 19 -5.46 -7.64 22.82
C PRO A 19 -4.25 -6.74 23.15
N ASP A 20 -3.42 -6.45 22.16
CA ASP A 20 -2.35 -5.45 22.34
C ASP A 20 -2.69 -4.22 21.49
N PRO A 21 -3.18 -3.11 22.11
CA PRO A 21 -3.30 -1.84 21.43
C PRO A 21 -1.88 -1.31 21.22
N LYS A 22 -1.27 -1.69 20.10
CA LYS A 22 -0.05 -1.01 19.62
C LYS A 22 -0.37 0.48 19.51
N PRO A 23 0.47 1.40 20.03
CA PRO A 23 0.28 2.81 19.81
C PRO A 23 0.21 3.04 18.30
N VAL A 24 -0.87 3.67 17.85
CA VAL A 24 -1.06 4.03 16.44
C VAL A 24 -0.08 5.15 16.13
N THR A 25 1.20 4.80 15.92
CA THR A 25 2.08 5.60 15.08
C THR A 25 1.41 5.61 13.72
N LYS A 26 0.72 6.71 13.42
CA LYS A 26 -0.05 6.89 12.20
C LYS A 26 0.83 6.42 11.03
N PRO A 27 0.50 5.31 10.37
CA PRO A 27 1.37 4.79 9.33
C PRO A 27 1.49 5.89 8.25
N LEU A 28 2.70 6.08 7.75
CA LEU A 28 3.02 7.03 6.66
C LEU A 28 2.15 6.81 5.40
N ILE A 29 1.35 5.73 5.33
CA ILE A 29 0.26 5.46 4.39
C ILE A 29 -0.65 6.69 4.14
N GLY A 30 -0.79 7.58 5.13
CA GLY A 30 -1.50 8.84 4.94
C GLY A 30 -0.95 9.71 3.78
N SER A 31 0.36 9.67 3.49
CA SER A 31 0.96 10.50 2.45
C SER A 31 0.57 10.04 1.04
N LEU A 32 0.57 8.72 0.78
CA LEU A 32 0.29 8.19 -0.56
C LEU A 32 -1.20 8.28 -0.92
N LEU A 33 -2.10 8.08 0.07
CA LEU A 33 -3.53 8.31 -0.14
C LEU A 33 -3.84 9.79 -0.42
N ASN A 34 -3.15 10.71 0.26
CA ASN A 34 -3.26 12.15 -0.01
C ASN A 34 -2.73 12.49 -1.41
N PHE A 35 -1.59 11.93 -1.82
CA PHE A 35 -1.08 12.07 -3.19
C PHE A 35 -2.08 11.58 -4.23
N GLY A 36 -2.69 10.41 -4.00
CA GLY A 36 -3.76 9.88 -4.84
C GLY A 36 -4.95 10.82 -5.00
N ARG A 37 -5.40 11.45 -3.89
CA ARG A 37 -6.49 12.44 -3.88
C ARG A 37 -6.11 13.72 -4.61
N MET A 38 -4.91 14.24 -4.37
CA MET A 38 -4.39 15.45 -5.03
C MET A 38 -4.29 15.24 -6.54
N GLY A 39 -3.66 14.13 -6.97
CA GLY A 39 -3.52 13.82 -8.39
C GLY A 39 -4.86 13.71 -9.10
N ARG A 40 -5.87 13.08 -8.48
CA ARG A 40 -7.22 13.05 -9.06
C ARG A 40 -7.86 14.44 -9.18
N CYS A 41 -7.63 15.32 -8.22
CA CYS A 41 -8.14 16.69 -8.25
C CYS A 41 -7.52 17.53 -9.37
N ILE A 42 -6.19 17.48 -9.51
CA ILE A 42 -5.45 18.33 -10.45
C ILE A 42 -5.45 17.77 -11.88
N LEU A 43 -5.30 16.46 -12.04
CA LEU A 43 -5.19 15.81 -13.34
C LEU A 43 -6.54 15.43 -13.95
N GLY A 44 -7.58 15.28 -13.13
CA GLY A 44 -8.89 14.76 -13.56
C GLY A 44 -8.94 13.24 -13.77
N TYR A 45 -7.85 12.52 -13.51
CA TYR A 45 -7.77 11.05 -13.58
C TYR A 45 -6.89 10.47 -12.46
N SER A 46 -6.87 9.14 -12.33
CA SER A 46 -6.09 8.47 -11.28
C SER A 46 -4.58 8.64 -11.52
N PRO A 47 -3.79 9.20 -10.57
CA PRO A 47 -2.34 9.36 -10.74
C PRO A 47 -1.58 8.03 -10.75
N ILE A 48 -2.24 6.92 -10.44
CA ILE A 48 -1.63 5.58 -10.46
C ILE A 48 -1.14 5.16 -11.85
N ILE A 49 -1.59 5.82 -12.93
CA ILE A 49 -1.10 5.56 -14.28
C ILE A 49 0.39 5.87 -14.43
N TYR A 50 0.93 6.75 -13.59
CA TYR A 50 2.35 7.11 -13.55
C TYR A 50 3.17 6.17 -12.68
N ASN A 51 2.55 5.14 -12.09
CA ASN A 51 3.32 4.16 -11.35
C ASN A 51 4.15 3.32 -12.33
N ASN A 52 5.47 3.35 -12.16
CA ASN A 52 6.43 2.71 -13.04
C ASN A 52 6.46 3.34 -14.45
N TYR A 53 6.31 4.67 -14.50
CA TYR A 53 6.53 5.48 -15.71
C TYR A 53 7.94 6.05 -15.69
N GLY A 54 8.61 6.04 -16.84
CA GLY A 54 9.95 6.60 -16.97
C GLY A 54 10.98 5.96 -16.03
N CYS A 55 11.87 6.81 -15.53
CA CYS A 55 13.02 6.48 -14.71
C CYS A 55 12.83 6.84 -13.23
N TRP A 56 11.88 7.71 -12.90
CA TRP A 56 11.69 8.28 -11.55
C TRP A 56 10.28 8.10 -10.99
N CYS A 57 9.24 8.05 -11.83
CA CYS A 57 7.87 7.94 -11.34
C CYS A 57 7.55 6.52 -10.82
N GLY A 58 7.76 6.29 -9.52
CA GLY A 58 7.54 5.00 -8.87
C GLY A 58 8.31 4.86 -7.57
N VAL A 59 8.60 3.63 -7.17
CA VAL A 59 9.48 3.36 -6.02
C VAL A 59 10.94 3.41 -6.51
N GLY A 60 11.74 4.31 -5.95
CA GLY A 60 13.16 4.47 -6.30
C GLY A 60 13.38 5.60 -7.31
N GLY A 61 14.25 5.36 -8.28
CA GLY A 61 14.54 6.28 -9.39
C GLY A 61 16.03 6.40 -9.69
N SER A 62 16.40 6.41 -10.98
CA SER A 62 17.79 6.57 -11.43
C SER A 62 17.86 6.86 -12.93
N HIS A 63 18.99 7.40 -13.41
CA HIS A 63 19.26 7.79 -14.80
C HIS A 63 18.57 9.10 -15.23
N GLU A 64 18.72 9.47 -16.50
CA GLU A 64 18.18 10.69 -17.08
C GLU A 64 16.65 10.58 -17.26
N PRO A 65 15.86 11.57 -16.83
CA PRO A 65 14.42 11.61 -17.05
C PRO A 65 14.04 11.47 -18.53
N VAL A 66 12.98 10.70 -18.80
CA VAL A 66 12.56 10.44 -20.18
C VAL A 66 11.80 11.61 -20.82
N ASP A 67 11.16 12.45 -20.01
CA ASP A 67 10.42 13.65 -20.41
C ASP A 67 10.22 14.62 -19.23
N GLU A 68 9.37 15.64 -19.38
CA GLU A 68 9.07 16.60 -18.31
C GLU A 68 8.19 16.04 -17.18
N ILE A 69 7.46 14.95 -17.42
CA ILE A 69 6.64 14.32 -16.37
C ILE A 69 7.53 13.53 -15.41
N ASP A 70 8.63 12.97 -15.92
CA ASP A 70 9.57 12.12 -15.19
C ASP A 70 10.70 12.88 -14.47
N LYS A 71 10.66 14.22 -14.43
CA LYS A 71 11.60 15.09 -13.70
C LYS A 71 11.12 15.38 -12.28
#